data_AF-A0A963W4I2-F1
#
_entry.id   AF-A0A963W4I2-F1
#
_cell.length_a   1.000
_cell.length_b   1.000
_cell.length_c   1.000
_cell.angle_alpha   90.00
_cell.angle_beta   90.00
_cell.angle_gamma   90.00
#
_symmetry.space_group_name_H-M   'P 1'
#
loop_
_entity.id
_entity.type
_entity.pdbx_description
1 polymer ?
#
loop_
_entity_poly.entity_id
_entity_poly.type
_entity_poly.pdbx_seq_one_letter_code
_entity_poly.pdbx_strand_id
1 'polypeptide(L)'
;MRRILIFIAASMGFVASPLTAEAPSDSVDTEICEGCEALLDLALSHSRRAGDRARDEWRHPAETLAFFRIRPGMTVVDVMPASGWYTRILVPYLGKDG
;
A
#
# COMPACT_ATOMS: atom_id res chain seq x y z
N MET A 1 -8.98 4.59 81.64
CA MET A 1 -9.46 3.28 81.14
C MET A 1 -9.42 3.32 79.61
N ARG A 2 -8.97 2.23 79.01
CA ARG A 2 -8.43 2.12 77.64
C ARG A 2 -9.48 1.47 76.74
N ARG A 3 -9.92 2.12 75.65
CA ARG A 3 -10.85 1.57 74.62
C ARG A 3 -10.53 2.24 73.26
N ILE A 4 -9.68 1.64 72.41
CA ILE A 4 -10.01 0.80 71.22
C ILE A 4 -10.64 1.66 70.09
N LEU A 5 -9.84 2.22 69.16
CA LEU A 5 -9.53 1.71 67.80
C LEU A 5 -10.74 1.57 66.86
N ILE A 6 -10.83 2.38 65.79
CA ILE A 6 -11.19 1.94 64.42
C ILE A 6 -10.47 2.88 63.41
N PHE A 7 -9.46 2.35 62.71
CA PHE A 7 -8.94 2.93 61.47
C PHE A 7 -9.80 2.42 60.32
N ILE A 8 -10.52 3.30 59.63
CA ILE A 8 -11.19 2.97 58.37
C ILE A 8 -10.18 3.24 57.26
N ALA A 9 -9.42 2.21 56.89
CA ALA A 9 -8.60 2.23 55.69
C ALA A 9 -9.53 2.04 54.48
N ALA A 10 -9.87 3.14 53.80
CA ALA A 10 -10.55 3.10 52.51
C ALA A 10 -9.54 2.60 51.45
N SER A 11 -9.56 1.30 51.21
CA SER A 11 -8.83 0.66 50.11
C SER A 11 -9.53 1.00 48.79
N MET A 12 -9.09 2.11 48.18
CA MET A 12 -9.50 2.49 46.84
C MET A 12 -8.87 1.50 45.86
N GLY A 13 -9.65 0.51 45.42
CA GLY A 13 -9.23 -0.50 44.46
C GLY A 13 -8.85 0.16 43.15
N PHE A 14 -7.56 0.14 42.82
CA PHE A 14 -7.07 0.51 41.50
C PHE A 14 -7.40 -0.61 40.53
N VAL A 15 -8.50 -0.47 39.80
CA VAL A 15 -8.88 -1.41 38.74
C VAL A 15 -7.95 -1.12 37.56
N ALA A 16 -6.87 -1.90 37.43
CA ALA A 16 -6.02 -1.88 36.26
C ALA A 16 -6.83 -2.41 35.07
N SER A 17 -7.49 -1.50 34.35
CA SER A 17 -8.13 -1.84 33.08
C SER A 17 -7.03 -2.16 32.08
N PRO A 18 -7.07 -3.31 31.39
CA PRO A 18 -6.12 -3.59 30.34
C PRO A 18 -6.32 -2.53 29.26
N LEU A 19 -5.23 -1.87 28.88
CA LEU A 19 -5.21 -1.04 27.69
C LEU A 19 -5.32 -2.00 26.50
N THR A 20 -6.54 -2.25 26.05
CA THR A 20 -6.78 -2.91 24.77
C THR A 20 -6.14 -2.03 23.71
N ALA A 21 -5.04 -2.50 23.13
CA ALA A 21 -4.52 -1.94 21.89
C ALA A 21 -5.53 -2.31 20.79
N GLU A 22 -6.32 -1.32 20.36
CA GLU A 22 -7.13 -1.45 19.15
C GLU A 22 -6.16 -1.69 17.99
N ALA A 23 -6.16 -2.92 17.47
CA ALA A 23 -5.42 -3.20 16.24
C ALA A 23 -5.99 -2.30 15.14
N PRO A 24 -5.14 -1.70 14.28
CA PRO A 24 -5.63 -0.94 13.13
C PRO A 24 -6.63 -1.81 12.38
N SER A 25 -7.86 -1.32 12.19
CA SER A 25 -8.85 -2.01 11.38
C SER A 25 -8.33 -2.05 9.95
N ASP A 26 -7.74 -3.18 9.58
CA ASP A 26 -7.08 -3.42 8.29
C ASP A 26 -8.10 -3.61 7.16
N SER A 27 -9.21 -2.86 7.18
CA SER A 27 -10.03 -2.66 5.99
C SER A 27 -9.27 -1.71 5.07
N VAL A 28 -8.19 -2.23 4.47
CA VAL A 28 -7.64 -1.64 3.26
C VAL A 28 -8.75 -1.76 2.25
N ASP A 29 -9.50 -0.67 2.06
CA ASP A 29 -10.46 -0.52 1.00
C ASP A 29 -9.73 -0.90 -0.28
N THR A 30 -9.99 -2.12 -0.75
CA THR A 30 -9.47 -2.60 -2.02
C THR A 30 -10.31 -1.90 -3.06
N GLU A 31 -9.97 -0.64 -3.32
CA GLU A 31 -10.53 0.13 -4.41
C GLU A 31 -10.05 -0.56 -5.69
N ILE A 32 -10.89 -1.46 -6.19
CA ILE A 32 -10.73 -2.16 -7.46
C ILE A 32 -10.71 -1.07 -8.53
N CYS A 33 -9.57 -0.87 -9.18
CA CYS A 33 -9.53 0.07 -10.29
C CYS A 33 -10.13 -0.58 -11.53
N GLU A 34 -11.25 -0.05 -11.98
CA GLU A 34 -11.97 -0.54 -13.15
C GLU A 34 -11.17 -0.20 -14.42
N GLY A 35 -10.88 -1.21 -15.26
CA GLY A 35 -10.17 -1.01 -16.53
C GLY A 35 -8.64 -0.91 -16.47
N CYS A 36 -8.02 -1.07 -15.30
CA CYS A 36 -6.55 -1.03 -15.17
C CYS A 36 -5.81 -2.06 -16.02
N GLU A 37 -6.32 -3.29 -16.10
CA GLU A 37 -5.76 -4.34 -16.95
C GLU A 37 -5.69 -3.90 -18.42
N ALA A 38 -6.77 -3.33 -18.95
CA ALA A 38 -6.82 -2.86 -20.34
C ALA A 38 -5.87 -1.67 -20.59
N LEU A 39 -5.74 -0.74 -19.63
CA LEU A 39 -4.80 0.37 -19.71
C LEU A 39 -3.34 -0.13 -19.65
N LEU A 40 -3.07 -1.12 -18.81
CA LEU A 40 -1.78 -1.75 -18.70
C LEU A 40 -1.43 -2.50 -19.99
N ASP A 41 -2.34 -3.30 -20.53
CA ASP A 41 -2.17 -3.98 -21.82
C ASP A 41 -1.88 -3.00 -22.96
N LEU A 42 -2.57 -1.85 -22.99
CA LEU A 42 -2.29 -0.80 -23.96
C LEU A 42 -0.87 -0.24 -23.79
N ALA A 43 -0.43 0.01 -22.56
CA ALA A 43 0.94 0.44 -22.27
C ALA A 43 1.98 -0.63 -22.65
N LEU A 44 1.69 -1.90 -22.39
CA LEU A 44 2.59 -3.02 -22.67
C LEU A 44 2.71 -3.31 -24.16
N SER A 45 1.63 -3.17 -24.91
CA SER A 45 1.58 -3.42 -26.35
C SER A 45 2.09 -2.24 -27.21
N HIS A 46 2.26 -1.04 -26.62
CA HIS A 46 2.63 0.18 -27.34
C HIS A 46 3.87 0.03 -28.25
N SER A 47 3.79 0.53 -29.49
CA SER A 47 4.82 0.33 -30.53
C SER A 47 6.22 0.82 -30.14
N ARG A 48 6.31 1.91 -29.39
CA ARG A 48 7.57 2.45 -28.82
C ARG A 48 8.33 1.46 -27.92
N ARG A 49 7.67 0.41 -27.41
CA ARG A 49 8.28 -0.68 -26.61
C ARG A 49 8.71 -1.88 -27.45
N ALA A 50 8.72 -1.79 -28.78
CA ALA A 50 9.11 -2.92 -29.63
C ALA A 50 10.49 -3.50 -29.27
N GLY A 51 11.48 -2.66 -28.95
CA GLY A 51 12.81 -3.10 -28.49
C GLY A 51 12.88 -3.54 -27.02
N ASP A 52 11.84 -3.28 -26.23
CA ASP A 52 11.78 -3.61 -24.81
C ASP A 52 11.17 -4.98 -24.51
N ARG A 53 10.21 -5.41 -25.34
CA ARG A 53 9.36 -6.59 -25.08
C ARG A 53 10.13 -7.88 -24.84
N ALA A 54 11.29 -8.06 -25.47
CA ALA A 54 12.14 -9.24 -25.27
C ALA A 54 12.63 -9.40 -23.83
N ARG A 55 12.58 -8.33 -23.02
CA ARG A 55 12.98 -8.35 -21.61
C ARG A 55 11.82 -8.64 -20.66
N ASP A 56 10.58 -8.57 -21.14
CA ASP A 56 9.39 -8.69 -20.31
C ASP A 56 9.28 -10.12 -19.73
N GLU A 57 9.81 -11.14 -20.42
CA GLU A 57 9.92 -12.53 -19.91
C GLU A 57 10.68 -12.63 -18.59
N TRP A 58 11.68 -11.78 -18.37
CA TRP A 58 12.51 -11.80 -17.15
C TRP A 58 12.09 -10.75 -16.13
N ARG A 59 11.32 -9.75 -16.56
CA ARG A 59 10.98 -8.57 -15.76
C ARG A 59 9.54 -8.56 -15.28
N HIS A 60 8.67 -9.37 -15.88
CA HIS A 60 7.27 -9.54 -15.48
C HIS A 60 6.60 -8.20 -15.14
N PRO A 61 6.54 -7.24 -16.07
CA PRO A 61 6.10 -5.88 -15.75
C PRO A 61 4.68 -5.84 -15.21
N ALA A 62 3.77 -6.65 -15.76
CA ALA A 62 2.39 -6.65 -15.33
C ALA A 62 2.27 -7.13 -13.88
N GLU A 63 2.89 -8.26 -13.59
CA GLU A 63 2.90 -8.90 -12.29
C GLU A 63 3.63 -8.03 -11.25
N THR A 64 4.70 -7.35 -11.65
CA THR A 64 5.42 -6.42 -10.78
C THR A 64 4.55 -5.22 -10.42
N LEU A 65 3.89 -4.59 -11.38
CA LEU A 65 2.98 -3.45 -11.12
C LEU A 65 1.79 -3.89 -10.24
N ALA A 66 1.25 -5.09 -10.47
CA ALA A 66 0.19 -5.67 -9.66
C ALA A 66 0.64 -5.95 -8.22
N PHE A 67 1.85 -6.50 -8.03
CA PHE A 67 2.42 -6.77 -6.71
C PHE A 67 2.52 -5.49 -5.86
N PHE A 68 2.99 -4.39 -6.46
CA PHE A 68 3.07 -3.09 -5.80
C PHE A 68 1.74 -2.34 -5.76
N ARG A 69 0.67 -2.91 -6.35
CA ARG A 69 -0.65 -2.29 -6.48
C ARG A 69 -0.58 -0.90 -7.11
N ILE A 70 0.29 -0.74 -8.11
CA ILE A 70 0.41 0.51 -8.89
C ILE A 70 -0.83 0.63 -9.78
N ARG A 71 -1.51 1.77 -9.68
CA ARG A 71 -2.76 2.07 -10.39
C ARG A 71 -2.63 3.37 -11.20
N PRO A 72 -3.43 3.56 -12.26
CA PRO A 72 -3.54 4.83 -12.97
C PRO A 72 -3.79 5.99 -12.01
N GLY A 73 -3.19 7.15 -12.30
CA GLY A 73 -3.30 8.36 -11.48
C GLY A 73 -2.41 8.40 -10.23
N MET A 74 -1.65 7.33 -9.93
CA MET A 74 -0.65 7.38 -8.86
C MET A 74 0.62 8.11 -9.33
N THR A 75 1.20 8.94 -8.47
CA THR A 75 2.55 9.46 -8.67
C THR A 75 3.59 8.41 -8.30
N VAL A 76 4.33 7.93 -9.28
CA VAL A 76 5.37 6.89 -9.10
C VAL A 76 6.71 7.40 -9.60
N VAL A 77 7.76 7.21 -8.80
CA VAL A 77 9.14 7.58 -9.18
C VAL A 77 9.93 6.34 -9.58
N ASP A 78 10.45 6.33 -10.81
CA ASP A 78 11.50 5.41 -11.25
C ASP A 78 12.87 6.02 -10.90
N VAL A 79 13.47 5.57 -9.79
CA VAL A 79 14.67 6.18 -9.20
C VAL A 79 15.91 5.99 -10.09
N MET A 80 15.95 4.93 -10.90
CA MET A 80 17.09 4.63 -11.76
C MET A 80 16.60 4.11 -13.12
N PRO A 81 16.05 5.00 -13.96
CA PRO A 81 15.31 4.58 -15.14
C PRO A 81 16.23 3.98 -16.22
N ALA A 82 17.54 4.26 -16.16
CA ALA A 82 18.53 3.85 -17.15
C ALA A 82 18.04 4.16 -18.58
N SER A 83 17.86 3.14 -19.43
CA SER A 83 17.33 3.30 -20.79
C SER A 83 15.82 3.58 -20.87
N GLY A 84 15.14 3.78 -19.75
CA GLY A 84 13.74 4.18 -19.66
C GLY A 84 12.72 3.06 -19.89
N TRP A 85 13.09 1.80 -19.62
CA TRP A 85 12.20 0.66 -19.87
C TRP A 85 10.92 0.73 -19.03
N TYR A 86 11.03 1.03 -17.74
CA TYR A 86 9.85 1.23 -16.88
C TYR A 86 9.14 2.53 -17.20
N THR A 87 9.89 3.60 -17.49
CA THR A 87 9.32 4.89 -17.93
C THR A 87 8.36 4.72 -19.12
N ARG A 88 8.69 3.86 -20.09
CA ARG A 88 7.82 3.60 -21.26
C ARG A 88 6.54 2.82 -20.93
N ILE A 89 6.45 2.21 -19.75
CA ILE A 89 5.24 1.57 -19.22
C ILE A 89 4.48 2.53 -18.31
N LEU A 90 5.18 3.11 -17.32
CA LEU A 90 4.61 3.94 -16.27
C LEU A 90 3.96 5.20 -16.83
N VAL A 91 4.64 5.95 -17.71
CA VAL A 91 4.08 7.22 -18.23
C VAL A 91 2.70 7.04 -18.89
N PRO A 92 2.50 6.12 -19.85
CA PRO A 92 1.18 5.91 -20.44
C PRO A 92 0.19 5.21 -19.49
N TYR A 93 0.64 4.37 -18.55
CA TYR A 93 -0.23 3.66 -17.63
C TYR A 93 -0.78 4.55 -16.50
N LEU A 94 0.07 5.41 -15.94
CA LEU A 94 -0.29 6.35 -14.87
C LEU A 94 -1.14 7.51 -15.41
N GLY A 95 -0.91 7.91 -16.67
CA GLY A 95 -1.72 8.92 -17.35
C GLY A 95 -1.49 10.33 -16.82
N LYS A 96 -2.41 11.25 -17.12
CA LYS A 96 -2.25 12.69 -16.85
C LYS A 96 -2.24 13.09 -15.36
N ASP A 97 -2.81 12.24 -14.50
CA ASP A 97 -3.00 12.54 -13.07
C ASP A 97 -1.89 11.94 -12.20
N GLY A 98 -0.95 11.18 -12.79
CA GLY A 98 0.16 10.51 -12.11
C GLY A 98 1.53 10.91 -12.63
#